data_AF-A0A662Q308-F1
#
_entry.id   AF-A0A662Q308-F1
#
_cell.length_a   1.000
_cell.length_b   1.000
_cell.length_c   1.000
_cell.angle_alpha   90.00
_cell.angle_beta   90.00
_cell.angle_gamma   90.00
#
_symmetry.space_group_name_H-M   'P 1'
#
loop_
_entity.id
_entity.type
_entity.pdbx_description
1 polymer ?
#
loop_
_entity_poly.entity_id
_entity_poly.type
_entity_poly.pdbx_seq_one_letter_code
_entity_poly.pdbx_strand_id
1 'polypeptide(L)'
;MSVSAARKFENFSEWFDGLLLKARIVDNRFPVKGFSVYMDNGAFMLDKLKELLEAELEKTGHKKMYFPLVTSEELFGKEAEHIKGFSKEVFVIDQGPGEQKLIIRPTSETIMYPMFRLWIRSHADLPLKVYQSVNVYRRETKATRALYRVREIPWNEAHTVHEAPSEAEKQIREALEIYQKVLKRLGIGYMTLKRPDFDKFAGAVYSIAFDAWNPDGKVNQVATIHNLGRNFAKAYEIEFEKKDGSRGIAYQTCYGFGFSRALAAVIAQHGDDRGLVLPPVIAPAQVVIIPIPFKGQEKQIQEYASKIKDMLS
;
A
#
# COMPACT_ATOMS: atom_id res chain seq x y z
N MET A 1 -7.40 21.87 24.47
CA MET A 1 -8.02 22.45 23.26
C MET A 1 -8.21 21.33 22.25
N SER A 2 -9.37 21.25 21.59
CA SER A 2 -9.67 20.24 20.57
C SER A 2 -8.94 20.55 19.27
N VAL A 3 -8.43 19.55 18.56
CA VAL A 3 -7.73 19.77 17.27
C VAL A 3 -8.74 20.05 16.16
N SER A 4 -10.00 19.59 16.26
CA SER A 4 -11.08 19.97 15.34
C SER A 4 -12.24 20.65 16.08
N ALA A 5 -13.03 21.46 15.36
CA ALA A 5 -14.29 21.96 15.90
C ALA A 5 -15.31 20.82 16.10
N ALA A 6 -15.23 19.80 15.25
CA ALA A 6 -16.02 18.57 15.34
C ALA A 6 -15.37 17.53 16.28
N ARG A 7 -16.21 16.82 17.04
CA ARG A 7 -15.80 15.61 17.78
C ARG A 7 -15.82 14.39 16.87
N LYS A 8 -14.89 13.46 17.10
CA LYS A 8 -14.64 12.29 16.25
C LYS A 8 -15.89 11.45 16.00
N PHE A 9 -16.65 11.14 17.06
CA PHE A 9 -17.81 10.27 16.97
C PHE A 9 -19.12 11.01 16.63
N GLU A 10 -19.12 12.34 16.65
CA GLU A 10 -20.28 13.16 16.24
C GLU A 10 -20.21 13.50 14.74
N ASN A 11 -19.04 13.90 14.26
CA ASN A 11 -18.80 14.17 12.84
C ASN A 11 -17.38 13.74 12.42
N PHE A 12 -17.24 12.43 12.16
CA PHE A 12 -15.96 11.83 11.77
C PHE A 12 -15.36 12.47 10.50
N SER A 13 -16.20 12.89 9.55
CA SER A 13 -15.68 13.43 8.29
C SER A 13 -14.94 14.74 8.51
N GLU A 14 -15.59 15.69 9.18
CA GLU A 14 -15.00 16.99 9.48
C GLU A 14 -13.82 16.87 10.47
N TRP A 15 -13.94 15.99 11.47
CA TRP A 15 -12.84 15.70 12.39
C TRP A 15 -11.61 15.20 11.63
N PHE A 16 -11.78 14.21 10.75
CA PHE A 16 -10.68 13.60 10.00
C PHE A 16 -10.00 14.59 9.07
N ASP A 17 -10.79 15.31 8.25
CA ASP A 17 -10.24 16.22 7.25
C ASP A 17 -9.53 17.42 7.92
N GLY A 18 -10.09 17.95 9.01
CA GLY A 18 -9.45 19.01 9.80
C GLY A 18 -8.17 18.55 10.50
N LEU A 19 -8.14 17.31 10.99
CA LEU A 19 -6.98 16.72 11.65
C LEU A 19 -5.80 16.54 10.69
N LEU A 20 -6.04 16.04 9.47
CA LEU A 20 -4.98 15.80 8.49
C LEU A 20 -4.16 17.07 8.18
N LEU A 21 -4.84 18.21 8.02
CA LEU A 21 -4.17 19.48 7.72
C LEU A 21 -3.45 20.03 8.96
N LYS A 22 -4.13 20.08 10.11
CA LYS A 22 -3.58 20.66 11.35
C LYS A 22 -2.40 19.88 11.90
N ALA A 23 -2.42 18.55 11.77
CA ALA A 23 -1.33 17.69 12.20
C ALA A 23 -0.23 17.50 11.14
N ARG A 24 -0.31 18.25 10.02
CA ARG A 24 0.67 18.23 8.93
C ARG A 24 0.86 16.84 8.31
N ILE A 25 -0.25 16.14 8.07
CA ILE A 25 -0.25 14.80 7.43
C ILE A 25 -0.40 14.94 5.93
N VAL A 26 -1.51 15.52 5.48
CA VAL A 26 -1.81 15.69 4.04
C VAL A 26 -2.41 17.07 3.78
N ASP A 27 -1.92 17.74 2.75
CA ASP A 27 -2.54 18.92 2.17
C ASP A 27 -3.20 18.54 0.84
N ASN A 28 -4.52 18.47 0.86
CA ASN A 28 -5.35 18.13 -0.30
C ASN A 28 -5.81 19.37 -1.09
N ARG A 29 -5.31 20.58 -0.75
CA ARG A 29 -5.58 21.82 -1.50
C ARG A 29 -4.70 21.97 -2.75
N PHE A 30 -3.78 21.03 -2.98
CA PHE A 30 -3.01 20.96 -4.22
C PHE A 30 -3.97 21.01 -5.44
N PRO A 31 -3.72 21.86 -6.45
CA PRO A 31 -4.70 22.20 -7.48
C PRO A 31 -4.89 21.11 -8.54
N VAL A 32 -4.75 19.84 -8.18
CA VAL A 32 -5.05 18.67 -9.02
C VAL A 32 -5.88 17.69 -8.21
N LYS A 33 -7.16 17.54 -8.56
CA LYS A 33 -8.10 16.64 -7.87
C LYS A 33 -7.48 15.26 -7.70
N GLY A 34 -7.47 14.74 -6.46
CA GLY A 34 -7.01 13.40 -6.11
C GLY A 34 -5.50 13.23 -5.99
N PHE A 35 -4.73 14.30 -6.19
CA PHE A 35 -3.30 14.35 -5.89
C PHE A 35 -3.13 15.23 -4.67
N SER A 36 -2.31 14.82 -3.72
CA SER A 36 -2.18 15.52 -2.45
C SER A 36 -0.73 15.54 -2.00
N VAL A 37 -0.35 16.60 -1.29
CA VAL A 37 0.99 16.72 -0.72
C VAL A 37 0.99 15.99 0.62
N TYR A 38 1.82 14.96 0.75
CA TYR A 38 2.15 14.40 2.05
C TYR A 38 3.15 15.34 2.72
N MET A 39 2.70 16.03 3.76
CA MET A 39 3.53 16.98 4.51
C MET A 39 4.54 16.21 5.39
N ASP A 40 5.46 16.92 6.04
CA ASP A 40 6.55 16.35 6.85
C ASP A 40 6.16 15.15 7.74
N ASN A 41 5.14 15.29 8.59
CA ASN A 41 4.70 14.19 9.45
C ASN A 41 4.06 13.04 8.64
N GLY A 42 3.30 13.36 7.60
CA GLY A 42 2.70 12.34 6.73
C GLY A 42 3.73 11.56 5.94
N ALA A 43 4.73 12.23 5.37
CA ALA A 43 5.84 11.63 4.64
C ALA A 43 6.67 10.72 5.55
N PHE A 44 7.03 11.19 6.74
CA PHE A 44 7.71 10.35 7.74
C PHE A 44 6.93 9.06 8.06
N MET A 45 5.62 9.18 8.29
CA MET A 45 4.76 8.02 8.57
C MET A 45 4.69 7.05 7.39
N LEU A 46 4.61 7.56 6.16
CA LEU A 46 4.66 6.71 4.96
C LEU A 46 5.98 5.94 4.84
N ASP A 47 7.11 6.60 5.09
CA ASP A 47 8.42 5.95 5.05
C ASP A 47 8.52 4.86 6.14
N LYS A 48 8.03 5.12 7.35
CA LYS A 48 7.99 4.09 8.41
C LYS A 48 7.04 2.94 8.11
N LEU A 49 5.89 3.19 7.49
CA LEU A 49 4.99 2.12 7.02
C LEU A 49 5.66 1.27 5.93
N LYS A 50 6.40 1.90 5.02
CA LYS A 50 7.18 1.23 3.99
C LYS A 50 8.28 0.36 4.60
N GLU A 51 9.16 0.93 5.42
CA GLU A 51 10.22 0.20 6.13
C GLU A 51 9.66 -1.01 6.89
N LEU A 52 8.55 -0.82 7.60
CA LEU A 52 7.87 -1.85 8.37
C LEU A 52 7.44 -3.05 7.50
N LEU A 53 6.79 -2.78 6.36
CA LEU A 53 6.31 -3.82 5.47
C LEU A 53 7.45 -4.49 4.70
N GLU A 54 8.37 -3.70 4.16
CA GLU A 54 9.53 -4.20 3.41
C GLU A 54 10.37 -5.16 4.27
N ALA A 55 10.59 -4.84 5.54
CA ALA A 55 11.31 -5.72 6.46
C ALA A 55 10.62 -7.08 6.67
N GLU A 56 9.27 -7.14 6.71
CA GLU A 56 8.55 -8.41 6.84
C GLU A 56 8.55 -9.22 5.53
N LEU A 57 8.49 -8.55 4.37
CA LEU A 57 8.62 -9.20 3.06
C LEU A 57 10.01 -9.82 2.87
N GLU A 58 11.06 -9.10 3.24
CA GLU A 58 12.45 -9.54 3.08
C GLU A 58 12.82 -10.72 3.97
N LYS A 59 12.25 -10.78 5.19
CA LYS A 59 12.39 -11.95 6.09
C LYS A 59 11.89 -13.25 5.47
N THR A 60 10.94 -13.18 4.52
CA THR A 60 10.41 -14.36 3.83
C THR A 60 11.03 -14.56 2.45
N GLY A 61 12.12 -13.87 2.14
CA GLY A 61 12.91 -14.06 0.92
C GLY A 61 12.42 -13.26 -0.28
N HIS A 62 11.44 -12.36 -0.13
CA HIS A 62 11.08 -11.44 -1.20
C HIS A 62 12.23 -10.49 -1.51
N LYS A 63 12.46 -10.23 -2.79
CA LYS A 63 13.50 -9.33 -3.27
C LYS A 63 12.90 -8.03 -3.77
N LYS A 64 13.40 -6.91 -3.25
CA LYS A 64 13.03 -5.59 -3.74
C LYS A 64 13.48 -5.42 -5.19
N MET A 65 12.58 -4.91 -6.02
CA MET A 65 12.86 -4.52 -7.40
C MET A 65 12.24 -3.16 -7.68
N TYR A 66 12.62 -2.55 -8.80
CA TYR A 66 12.09 -1.27 -9.24
C TYR A 66 11.78 -1.33 -10.73
N PHE A 67 10.47 -1.35 -11.07
CA PHE A 67 10.02 -1.43 -12.45
C PHE A 67 9.71 -0.02 -13.03
N PRO A 68 9.71 0.16 -14.36
CA PRO A 68 9.37 1.44 -15.03
C PRO A 68 7.91 1.85 -14.84
N LEU A 69 7.61 3.15 -14.79
CA LEU A 69 6.27 3.70 -14.47
C LEU A 69 5.14 3.21 -15.40
N VAL A 70 5.48 2.98 -16.66
CA VAL A 70 4.52 2.86 -17.77
C VAL A 70 4.53 1.47 -18.40
N THR A 71 3.41 1.11 -19.02
CA THR A 71 3.30 0.01 -19.99
C THR A 71 2.80 0.54 -21.33
N SER A 72 2.91 -0.24 -22.40
CA SER A 72 2.28 0.11 -23.67
C SER A 72 0.81 -0.26 -23.70
N GLU A 73 0.01 0.42 -24.54
CA GLU A 73 -1.40 0.07 -24.76
C GLU A 73 -1.56 -1.38 -25.25
N GLU A 74 -0.62 -1.89 -26.05
CA GLU A 74 -0.61 -3.28 -26.52
C GLU A 74 -0.42 -4.28 -25.38
N LEU A 75 0.57 -4.06 -24.50
CA LEU A 75 0.82 -4.94 -23.37
C LEU A 75 -0.32 -4.89 -22.36
N PHE A 76 -0.86 -3.70 -22.11
CA PHE A 76 -2.07 -3.53 -21.31
C PHE A 76 -3.27 -4.30 -21.90
N GLY A 77 -3.32 -4.38 -23.24
CA GLY A 77 -4.31 -5.08 -24.05
C GLY A 77 -4.32 -6.61 -23.93
N LYS A 78 -3.32 -7.26 -23.31
CA LYS A 78 -3.18 -8.73 -23.32
C LYS A 78 -4.11 -9.49 -22.37
N GLU A 79 -4.59 -8.87 -21.28
CA GLU A 79 -5.46 -9.54 -20.30
C GLU A 79 -6.86 -8.89 -20.30
N ALA A 80 -7.82 -9.59 -20.91
CA ALA A 80 -9.16 -9.05 -21.20
C ALA A 80 -9.99 -8.69 -19.97
N GLU A 81 -9.86 -9.44 -18.87
CA GLU A 81 -10.63 -9.20 -17.64
C GLU A 81 -10.07 -8.01 -16.84
N HIS A 82 -8.75 -7.89 -16.79
CA HIS A 82 -7.99 -6.79 -16.24
C HIS A 82 -8.32 -5.49 -16.97
N ILE A 83 -8.41 -5.53 -18.30
CA ILE A 83 -8.87 -4.38 -19.10
C ILE A 83 -10.30 -3.99 -18.75
N LYS A 84 -11.23 -4.96 -18.64
CA LYS A 84 -12.61 -4.65 -18.23
C LYS A 84 -12.64 -3.98 -16.85
N GLY A 85 -11.79 -4.41 -15.93
CA GLY A 85 -11.66 -3.84 -14.58
C GLY A 85 -11.05 -2.43 -14.56
N PHE A 86 -10.01 -2.16 -15.37
CA PHE A 86 -9.18 -0.95 -15.23
C PHE A 86 -9.27 0.04 -16.41
N SER A 87 -9.87 -0.31 -17.55
CA SER A 87 -9.90 0.55 -18.75
C SER A 87 -10.45 1.97 -18.51
N LYS A 88 -11.36 2.13 -17.53
CA LYS A 88 -11.90 3.45 -17.16
C LYS A 88 -11.07 4.19 -16.12
N GLU A 89 -10.11 3.52 -15.50
CA GLU A 89 -9.30 4.02 -14.37
C GLU A 89 -7.84 4.31 -14.75
N VAL A 90 -7.44 4.24 -16.01
CA VAL A 90 -6.05 4.51 -16.41
C VAL A 90 -5.79 5.96 -16.81
N PHE A 91 -4.57 6.41 -16.56
CA PHE A 91 -4.01 7.61 -17.17
C PHE A 91 -3.18 7.22 -18.39
N VAL A 92 -3.21 8.07 -19.42
CA VAL A 92 -2.54 7.85 -20.70
C VAL A 92 -1.59 9.01 -20.97
N ILE A 93 -0.37 8.71 -21.38
CA ILE A 93 0.59 9.67 -21.91
C ILE A 93 0.50 9.59 -23.44
N ASP A 94 0.06 10.68 -24.04
CA ASP A 94 0.09 10.88 -25.49
C ASP A 94 1.46 11.45 -25.87
N GLN A 95 2.19 10.71 -26.69
CA GLN A 95 3.54 11.07 -27.14
C GLN A 95 3.52 11.90 -28.44
N GLY A 96 2.34 12.08 -29.04
CA GLY A 96 2.16 12.78 -30.31
C GLY A 96 1.74 11.86 -31.46
N PRO A 97 1.49 12.44 -32.64
CA PRO A 97 0.97 11.69 -33.79
C PRO A 97 1.91 10.57 -34.25
N GLY A 98 1.38 9.36 -34.41
CA GLY A 98 2.12 8.19 -34.91
C GLY A 98 2.88 7.41 -33.84
N GLU A 99 2.96 7.92 -32.61
CA GLU A 99 3.61 7.24 -31.48
C GLU A 99 2.64 6.34 -30.71
N GLN A 100 3.16 5.26 -30.14
CA GLN A 100 2.36 4.37 -29.29
C GLN A 100 1.98 5.07 -27.98
N LYS A 101 0.72 4.94 -27.55
CA LYS A 101 0.27 5.45 -26.26
C LYS A 101 0.88 4.66 -25.11
N LEU A 102 1.31 5.38 -24.07
CA LEU A 102 1.80 4.79 -22.83
C LEU A 102 0.74 4.90 -21.75
N ILE A 103 0.55 3.81 -21.01
CA ILE A 103 -0.38 3.72 -19.88
C ILE A 103 0.43 3.84 -18.59
N ILE A 104 0.07 4.81 -17.75
CA ILE A 104 0.64 4.92 -16.40
C ILE A 104 0.01 3.82 -15.53
N ARG A 105 0.85 3.08 -14.78
CA ARG A 105 0.40 1.94 -13.97
C ARG A 105 -0.82 2.25 -13.07
N PRO A 106 -1.97 1.56 -13.24
CA PRO A 106 -2.97 1.43 -12.18
C PRO A 106 -2.59 0.34 -11.17
N THR A 107 -1.72 -0.57 -11.62
CA THR A 107 -1.08 -1.72 -10.99
C THR A 107 -0.02 -2.26 -11.97
N SER A 108 0.94 -3.08 -11.54
CA SER A 108 2.12 -3.40 -12.36
C SER A 108 2.13 -4.80 -12.99
N GLU A 109 1.04 -5.58 -12.99
CA GLU A 109 0.99 -6.89 -13.66
C GLU A 109 1.43 -6.79 -15.14
N THR A 110 0.91 -5.79 -15.86
CA THR A 110 1.20 -5.55 -17.28
C THR A 110 2.60 -5.02 -17.56
N ILE A 111 3.35 -4.66 -16.51
CA ILE A 111 4.74 -4.17 -16.55
C ILE A 111 5.70 -5.31 -16.16
N MET A 112 5.36 -6.05 -15.11
CA MET A 112 6.22 -7.08 -14.53
C MET A 112 6.14 -8.40 -15.30
N TYR A 113 4.96 -8.80 -15.76
CA TYR A 113 4.74 -10.14 -16.33
C TYR A 113 5.38 -10.36 -17.71
N PRO A 114 5.50 -9.35 -18.60
CA PRO A 114 6.37 -9.46 -19.76
C PRO A 114 7.83 -9.77 -19.40
N MET A 115 8.32 -9.23 -18.29
CA MET A 115 9.68 -9.50 -17.81
C MET A 115 9.79 -10.89 -17.19
N PHE A 116 8.77 -11.33 -16.45
CA PHE A 116 8.76 -12.67 -15.85
C PHE A 116 8.81 -13.76 -16.91
N ARG A 117 8.15 -13.57 -18.07
CA ARG A 117 8.29 -14.46 -19.25
C ARG A 117 9.75 -14.59 -19.71
N LEU A 118 10.55 -13.54 -19.59
CA LEU A 118 11.95 -13.55 -20.04
C LEU A 118 12.88 -14.22 -19.03
N TRP A 119 12.61 -14.03 -17.75
CA TRP A 119 13.46 -14.51 -16.65
C TRP A 119 13.19 -15.95 -16.28
N ILE A 120 11.94 -16.41 -16.37
CA ILE A 120 11.54 -17.76 -15.99
C ILE A 120 11.67 -18.66 -17.21
N ARG A 121 12.58 -19.64 -17.14
CA ARG A 121 12.84 -20.59 -18.22
C ARG A 121 12.74 -22.04 -17.75
N SER A 122 13.13 -22.32 -16.51
CA SER A 122 13.13 -23.65 -15.90
C SER A 122 12.58 -23.61 -14.48
N HIS A 123 12.29 -24.78 -13.91
CA HIS A 123 11.89 -24.94 -12.52
C HIS A 123 12.93 -24.38 -11.52
N ALA A 124 14.20 -24.24 -11.91
CA ALA A 124 15.25 -23.68 -11.05
C ALA A 124 15.10 -22.15 -10.86
N ASP A 125 14.35 -21.47 -11.72
CA ASP A 125 14.06 -20.04 -11.59
C ASP A 125 12.90 -19.75 -10.62
N LEU A 126 12.29 -20.81 -10.07
CA LEU A 126 11.12 -20.76 -9.18
C LEU A 126 11.48 -21.23 -7.75
N PRO A 127 10.84 -20.67 -6.72
CA PRO A 127 9.85 -19.59 -6.79
C PRO A 127 10.51 -18.22 -6.99
N LEU A 128 9.92 -17.40 -7.86
CA LEU A 128 10.26 -15.99 -7.96
C LEU A 128 9.43 -15.21 -6.94
N LYS A 129 10.07 -14.45 -6.05
CA LYS A 129 9.40 -13.64 -5.01
C LYS A 129 9.94 -12.23 -5.03
N VAL A 130 9.16 -11.28 -5.56
CA VAL A 130 9.61 -9.89 -5.73
C VAL A 130 8.58 -8.89 -5.25
N TYR A 131 9.03 -7.70 -4.86
CA TYR A 131 8.15 -6.60 -4.47
C TYR A 131 8.69 -5.24 -4.90
N GLN A 132 7.83 -4.23 -4.93
CA GLN A 132 8.22 -2.83 -5.04
C GLN A 132 7.30 -1.92 -4.22
N SER A 133 7.84 -0.79 -3.76
CA SER A 133 7.08 0.26 -3.06
C SER A 133 7.17 1.55 -3.86
N VAL A 134 6.07 1.92 -4.49
CA VAL A 134 5.95 2.94 -5.54
C VAL A 134 4.57 3.62 -5.43
N ASN A 135 4.30 4.57 -6.31
CA ASN A 135 2.95 5.10 -6.48
C ASN A 135 2.24 4.38 -7.62
N VAL A 136 0.94 4.14 -7.48
CA VAL A 136 0.04 3.83 -8.61
C VAL A 136 -0.98 4.90 -8.85
N TYR A 137 -1.46 4.93 -10.08
CA TYR A 137 -2.28 6.00 -10.59
C TYR A 137 -3.62 5.48 -11.09
N ARG A 138 -4.70 5.92 -10.46
CA ARG A 138 -6.06 5.55 -10.86
C ARG A 138 -6.87 6.79 -11.16
N ARG A 139 -7.47 6.86 -12.34
CA ARG A 139 -8.41 7.90 -12.77
C ARG A 139 -9.76 7.73 -12.08
N GLU A 140 -9.75 7.88 -10.76
CA GLU A 140 -10.94 7.81 -9.91
C GLU A 140 -11.94 8.89 -10.32
N THR A 141 -13.11 8.44 -10.77
CA THR A 141 -14.20 9.31 -11.25
C THR A 141 -15.09 9.78 -10.12
N LYS A 142 -15.11 9.06 -8.99
CA LYS A 142 -15.92 9.40 -7.81
C LYS A 142 -15.33 10.57 -7.01
N ALA A 143 -16.01 10.93 -5.93
CA ALA A 143 -15.51 11.89 -4.96
C ALA A 143 -14.22 11.36 -4.32
N THR A 144 -13.14 12.13 -4.42
CA THR A 144 -11.86 11.81 -3.79
C THR A 144 -11.87 12.22 -2.32
N ARG A 145 -11.19 11.45 -1.48
CA ARG A 145 -10.99 11.75 -0.06
C ARG A 145 -9.55 11.42 0.30
N ALA A 146 -8.86 12.36 0.95
CA ALA A 146 -7.45 12.22 1.32
C ALA A 146 -7.23 10.89 2.06
N LEU A 147 -6.13 10.22 1.74
CA LEU A 147 -5.72 8.88 2.21
C LEU A 147 -6.62 7.69 1.81
N TYR A 148 -7.94 7.86 1.73
CA TYR A 148 -8.88 6.76 1.44
C TYR A 148 -9.05 6.49 -0.06
N ARG A 149 -9.28 7.55 -0.83
CA ARG A 149 -9.63 7.49 -2.25
C ARG A 149 -8.98 8.66 -2.99
N VAL A 150 -7.80 8.39 -3.54
CA VAL A 150 -6.93 9.33 -4.24
C VAL A 150 -6.59 8.78 -5.63
N ARG A 151 -6.01 9.63 -6.48
CA ARG A 151 -5.62 9.28 -7.85
C ARG A 151 -4.13 8.95 -7.98
N GLU A 152 -3.31 9.37 -7.02
CA GLU A 152 -1.93 8.92 -6.81
C GLU A 152 -1.87 8.23 -5.45
N ILE A 153 -1.56 6.93 -5.45
CA ILE A 153 -1.68 6.07 -4.27
C ILE A 153 -0.28 5.55 -3.92
N PRO A 154 0.32 6.02 -2.80
CA PRO A 154 1.50 5.39 -2.23
C PRO A 154 1.16 3.97 -1.79
N TRP A 155 1.86 2.98 -2.34
CA TRP A 155 1.54 1.59 -2.14
C TRP A 155 2.77 0.68 -2.15
N ASN A 156 2.55 -0.56 -1.73
CA ASN A 156 3.45 -1.68 -2.00
C ASN A 156 2.67 -2.74 -2.77
N GLU A 157 3.36 -3.36 -3.71
CA GLU A 157 2.88 -4.53 -4.44
C GLU A 157 3.97 -5.61 -4.47
N ALA A 158 3.58 -6.84 -4.15
CA ALA A 158 4.43 -8.00 -4.26
C ALA A 158 3.82 -8.98 -5.25
N HIS A 159 4.67 -9.59 -6.08
CA HIS A 159 4.29 -10.56 -7.09
C HIS A 159 5.19 -11.78 -6.97
N THR A 160 4.57 -12.96 -7.01
CA THR A 160 5.29 -14.23 -6.85
C THR A 160 4.88 -15.21 -7.93
N VAL A 161 5.81 -16.08 -8.33
CA VAL A 161 5.59 -17.10 -9.35
C VAL A 161 6.06 -18.46 -8.84
N HIS A 162 5.25 -19.50 -9.06
CA HIS A 162 5.40 -20.83 -8.46
C HIS A 162 5.21 -21.94 -9.49
N GLU A 163 5.81 -23.10 -9.24
CA GLU A 163 5.70 -24.29 -10.11
C GLU A 163 4.33 -24.96 -9.93
N ALA A 164 3.84 -25.02 -8.68
CA ALA A 164 2.64 -25.78 -8.32
C ALA A 164 1.54 -24.92 -7.65
N PRO A 165 0.26 -25.31 -7.78
CA PRO A 165 -0.84 -24.61 -7.10
C PRO A 165 -0.71 -24.67 -5.57
N SER A 166 -0.16 -25.75 -5.03
CA SER A 166 0.06 -25.92 -3.59
C SER A 166 1.10 -24.94 -3.04
N GLU A 167 2.10 -24.55 -3.84
CA GLU A 167 3.10 -23.54 -3.49
C GLU A 167 2.50 -22.14 -3.52
N ALA A 168 1.68 -21.84 -4.53
CA ALA A 168 0.92 -20.60 -4.56
C ALA A 168 0.00 -20.46 -3.32
N GLU A 169 -0.68 -21.53 -2.90
CA GLU A 169 -1.48 -21.52 -1.67
C GLU A 169 -0.65 -21.35 -0.40
N LYS A 170 0.56 -21.93 -0.32
CA LYS A 170 1.50 -21.67 0.78
C LYS A 170 1.90 -20.18 0.79
N GLN A 171 2.14 -19.59 -0.39
CA GLN A 171 2.47 -18.18 -0.51
C GLN A 171 1.32 -17.26 -0.07
N ILE A 172 0.06 -17.64 -0.31
CA ILE A 172 -1.11 -16.90 0.19
C ILE A 172 -1.12 -16.88 1.73
N ARG A 173 -0.83 -18.02 2.38
CA ARG A 173 -0.74 -18.09 3.85
C ARG A 173 0.41 -17.25 4.39
N GLU A 174 1.57 -17.30 3.75
CA GLU A 174 2.71 -16.47 4.12
C GLU A 174 2.39 -14.97 3.99
N ALA A 175 1.73 -14.57 2.90
CA ALA A 175 1.29 -13.19 2.70
C ALA A 175 0.28 -12.73 3.76
N LEU A 176 -0.64 -13.62 4.18
CA LEU A 176 -1.56 -13.34 5.29
C LEU A 176 -0.77 -13.05 6.57
N GLU A 177 0.20 -13.89 6.93
CA GLU A 177 1.02 -13.70 8.13
C GLU A 177 1.84 -12.40 8.10
N ILE A 178 2.42 -12.05 6.94
CA ILE A 178 3.17 -10.79 6.74
C ILE A 178 2.27 -9.60 7.06
N TYR A 179 1.09 -9.52 6.43
CA TYR A 179 0.16 -8.40 6.68
C TYR A 179 -0.39 -8.40 8.10
N GLN A 180 -0.68 -9.57 8.69
CA GLN A 180 -1.10 -9.65 10.09
C GLN A 180 -0.05 -9.08 11.04
N LYS A 181 1.25 -9.39 10.84
CA LYS A 181 2.34 -8.84 11.65
C LYS A 181 2.44 -7.33 11.53
N VAL A 182 2.38 -6.79 10.31
CA VAL A 182 2.42 -5.35 10.04
C VAL A 182 1.24 -4.64 10.70
N LEU A 183 0.01 -5.10 10.46
CA LEU A 183 -1.21 -4.51 11.01
C LEU A 183 -1.25 -4.60 12.55
N LYS A 184 -0.75 -5.71 13.12
CA LYS A 184 -0.62 -5.86 14.58
C LYS A 184 0.35 -4.84 15.18
N ARG A 185 1.50 -4.59 14.54
CA ARG A 185 2.46 -3.56 14.99
C ARG A 185 1.90 -2.14 14.92
N LEU A 186 0.95 -1.89 14.03
CA LEU A 186 0.20 -0.63 13.91
C LEU A 186 -1.01 -0.55 14.85
N GLY A 187 -1.34 -1.63 15.56
CA GLY A 187 -2.52 -1.72 16.42
C GLY A 187 -3.84 -1.58 15.67
N ILE A 188 -3.89 -1.88 14.38
CA ILE A 188 -5.12 -1.75 13.57
C ILE A 188 -6.01 -2.96 13.81
N GLY A 189 -7.26 -2.72 14.19
CA GLY A 189 -8.34 -3.72 14.17
C GLY A 189 -8.94 -3.87 12.78
N TYR A 190 -9.05 -5.10 12.28
CA TYR A 190 -9.57 -5.42 10.95
C TYR A 190 -10.29 -6.76 10.92
N MET A 191 -11.06 -6.98 9.86
CA MET A 191 -11.63 -8.28 9.50
C MET A 191 -10.96 -8.81 8.23
N THR A 192 -10.60 -10.09 8.23
CA THR A 192 -10.09 -10.77 7.03
C THR A 192 -11.26 -11.45 6.31
N LEU A 193 -11.51 -11.09 5.07
CA LEU A 193 -12.66 -11.56 4.29
C LEU A 193 -12.22 -12.09 2.93
N LYS A 194 -12.66 -13.31 2.58
CA LYS A 194 -12.62 -13.76 1.19
C LYS A 194 -13.70 -13.02 0.41
N ARG A 195 -13.32 -12.30 -0.64
CA ARG A 195 -14.27 -11.53 -1.45
C ARG A 195 -15.19 -12.47 -2.24
N PRO A 196 -16.47 -12.11 -2.42
CA PRO A 196 -17.34 -12.81 -3.35
C PRO A 196 -16.83 -12.66 -4.79
N ASP A 197 -17.23 -13.56 -5.69
CA ASP A 197 -16.70 -13.59 -7.05
C ASP A 197 -16.91 -12.30 -7.85
N PHE A 198 -17.97 -11.54 -7.56
CA PHE A 198 -18.25 -10.26 -8.23
C PHE A 198 -17.38 -9.10 -7.74
N ASP A 199 -16.67 -9.26 -6.61
CA ASP A 199 -15.85 -8.22 -5.95
C ASP A 199 -14.40 -8.66 -5.77
N LYS A 200 -13.99 -9.76 -6.40
CA LYS A 200 -12.58 -10.17 -6.45
C LYS A 200 -11.82 -9.31 -7.47
N PHE A 201 -10.50 -9.40 -7.42
CA PHE A 201 -9.65 -8.69 -8.35
C PHE A 201 -9.81 -9.27 -9.75
N ALA A 202 -9.86 -8.39 -10.76
CA ALA A 202 -10.01 -8.79 -12.15
C ALA A 202 -8.82 -9.69 -12.57
N GLY A 203 -9.13 -10.91 -13.01
CA GLY A 203 -8.13 -11.93 -13.33
C GLY A 203 -7.70 -12.82 -12.16
N ALA A 204 -8.17 -12.58 -10.92
CA ALA A 204 -7.89 -13.48 -9.79
C ALA A 204 -8.84 -14.68 -9.74
N VAL A 205 -8.33 -15.83 -9.27
CA VAL A 205 -9.15 -16.98 -8.88
C VAL A 205 -9.98 -16.60 -7.65
N TYR A 206 -9.35 -16.02 -6.63
CA TYR A 206 -10.00 -15.42 -5.47
C TYR A 206 -9.16 -14.29 -4.86
N SER A 207 -9.82 -13.45 -4.06
CA SER A 207 -9.18 -12.38 -3.28
C SER A 207 -9.48 -12.53 -1.80
N ILE A 208 -8.50 -12.20 -0.96
CA ILE A 208 -8.67 -12.03 0.48
C ILE A 208 -8.34 -10.58 0.83
N ALA A 209 -9.24 -9.89 1.50
CA ALA A 209 -9.11 -8.50 1.87
C ALA A 209 -9.02 -8.31 3.39
N PHE A 210 -8.34 -7.23 3.79
CA PHE A 210 -8.22 -6.78 5.18
C PHE A 210 -9.02 -5.50 5.35
N ASP A 211 -10.19 -5.60 5.95
CA ASP A 211 -11.12 -4.49 6.12
C ASP A 211 -11.01 -3.90 7.53
N ALA A 212 -10.41 -2.71 7.61
CA ALA A 212 -10.37 -1.91 8.84
C ALA A 212 -11.68 -1.14 9.00
N TRP A 213 -12.23 -1.08 10.20
CA TRP A 213 -13.42 -0.30 10.49
C TRP A 213 -13.08 1.18 10.74
N ASN A 214 -14.00 2.07 10.38
CA ASN A 214 -13.95 3.49 10.69
C ASN A 214 -15.02 3.86 11.73
N PRO A 215 -14.84 4.96 12.48
CA PRO A 215 -15.83 5.47 13.44
C PRO A 215 -17.23 5.78 12.88
N ASP A 216 -17.34 6.04 11.56
CA ASP A 216 -18.62 6.28 10.88
C ASP A 216 -19.35 4.99 10.45
N GLY A 217 -18.88 3.83 10.93
CA GLY A 217 -19.45 2.51 10.62
C GLY A 217 -19.07 1.95 9.25
N LYS A 218 -18.32 2.69 8.42
CA LYS A 218 -17.83 2.20 7.13
C LYS A 218 -16.55 1.39 7.28
N VAL A 219 -16.24 0.61 6.25
CA VAL A 219 -15.00 -0.17 6.17
C VAL A 219 -14.02 0.39 5.14
N ASN A 220 -12.74 0.23 5.44
CA ASN A 220 -11.60 0.64 4.64
C ASN A 220 -10.70 -0.58 4.37
N GLN A 221 -10.68 -1.07 3.14
CA GLN A 221 -9.77 -2.14 2.75
C GLN A 221 -8.33 -1.62 2.71
N VAL A 222 -7.51 -1.99 3.70
CA VAL A 222 -6.11 -1.53 3.85
C VAL A 222 -5.12 -2.38 3.07
N ALA A 223 -5.44 -3.66 2.87
CA ALA A 223 -4.59 -4.61 2.17
C ALA A 223 -5.43 -5.68 1.46
N THR A 224 -4.83 -6.32 0.44
CA THR A 224 -5.48 -7.38 -0.33
C THR A 224 -4.47 -8.38 -0.84
N ILE A 225 -4.88 -9.64 -0.94
CA ILE A 225 -4.09 -10.77 -1.43
C ILE A 225 -4.88 -11.51 -2.49
N HIS A 226 -4.22 -11.86 -3.59
CA HIS A 226 -4.83 -12.46 -4.77
C HIS A 226 -4.11 -13.74 -5.14
N ASN A 227 -4.86 -14.84 -5.23
CA ASN A 227 -4.41 -16.00 -5.98
C ASN A 227 -4.82 -15.79 -7.44
N LEU A 228 -3.85 -15.61 -8.33
CA LEU A 228 -4.08 -15.35 -9.75
C LEU A 228 -4.20 -16.64 -10.56
N GLY A 229 -3.90 -17.79 -9.93
CA GLY A 229 -3.84 -19.08 -10.60
C GLY A 229 -2.89 -19.02 -11.78
N ARG A 230 -3.38 -19.40 -12.96
CA ARG A 230 -2.64 -19.38 -14.22
C ARG A 230 -3.15 -18.32 -15.20
N ASN A 231 -4.03 -17.42 -14.78
CA ASN A 231 -4.76 -16.53 -15.69
C ASN A 231 -3.79 -15.58 -16.41
N PHE A 232 -2.99 -14.85 -15.64
CA PHE A 232 -1.96 -13.96 -16.18
C PHE A 232 -0.82 -14.73 -16.84
N ALA A 233 -0.40 -15.87 -16.29
CA ALA A 233 0.67 -16.69 -16.87
C ALA A 233 0.31 -17.18 -18.28
N LYS A 234 -0.97 -17.51 -18.54
CA LYS A 234 -1.46 -17.83 -19.88
C LYS A 234 -1.43 -16.61 -20.81
N ALA A 235 -1.91 -15.46 -20.34
CA ALA A 235 -1.98 -14.24 -21.15
C ALA A 235 -0.59 -13.68 -21.52
N TYR A 236 0.39 -13.84 -20.63
CA TYR A 236 1.76 -13.36 -20.81
C TYR A 236 2.77 -14.46 -21.16
N GLU A 237 2.31 -15.70 -21.40
CA GLU A 237 3.15 -16.85 -21.78
C GLU A 237 4.30 -17.10 -20.79
N ILE A 238 3.99 -17.08 -19.49
CA ILE A 238 4.96 -17.41 -18.42
C ILE A 238 5.01 -18.92 -18.24
N GLU A 239 5.88 -19.54 -19.03
CA GLU A 239 6.12 -20.98 -19.05
C GLU A 239 7.51 -21.33 -18.54
N PHE A 240 7.69 -22.55 -18.06
CA PHE A 240 8.97 -23.08 -17.59
C PHE A 240 9.13 -24.55 -17.96
N GLU A 241 10.37 -24.99 -18.07
CA GLU A 241 10.72 -26.42 -18.17
C GLU A 241 10.71 -27.06 -16.78
N LYS A 242 9.89 -28.10 -16.62
CA LYS A 242 9.83 -28.91 -15.40
C LYS A 242 11.02 -29.86 -15.30
N LYS A 243 11.21 -30.49 -14.13
CA LYS A 243 12.26 -31.49 -13.91
C LYS A 243 12.22 -32.68 -14.87
N ASP A 244 11.07 -33.01 -15.41
CA ASP A 244 10.88 -34.11 -16.37
C ASP A 244 11.09 -33.67 -17.84
N GLY A 245 11.51 -32.42 -18.09
CA GLY A 245 11.71 -31.85 -19.42
C GLY A 245 10.40 -31.38 -20.10
N SER A 246 9.24 -31.59 -19.48
CA SER A 246 7.97 -31.09 -20.02
C SER A 246 7.79 -29.59 -19.74
N ARG A 247 6.93 -28.94 -20.54
CA ARG A 247 6.54 -27.54 -20.32
C ARG A 247 5.44 -27.41 -19.27
N GLY A 248 5.59 -26.44 -18.37
CA GLY A 248 4.60 -26.03 -17.38
C GLY A 248 4.20 -24.56 -17.55
N ILE A 249 2.96 -24.23 -17.18
CA ILE A 249 2.48 -22.84 -17.06
C ILE A 249 2.52 -22.47 -15.59
N ALA A 250 3.16 -21.36 -15.26
CA ALA A 250 3.39 -20.96 -13.88
C ALA A 250 2.11 -20.54 -13.14
N TYR A 251 2.13 -20.70 -11.81
CA TYR A 251 1.11 -20.20 -10.91
C TYR A 251 1.57 -18.87 -10.30
N GLN A 252 0.66 -17.90 -10.20
CA GLN A 252 0.99 -16.57 -9.69
C GLN A 252 0.14 -16.18 -8.49
N THR A 253 0.76 -15.41 -7.59
CA THR A 253 0.04 -14.64 -6.57
C THR A 253 0.52 -13.20 -6.61
N CYS A 254 -0.35 -12.27 -6.26
CA CYS A 254 0.04 -10.90 -5.98
C CYS A 254 -0.68 -10.38 -4.75
N TYR A 255 -0.12 -9.38 -4.10
CA TYR A 255 -0.75 -8.75 -2.96
C TYR A 255 -0.31 -7.30 -2.84
N GLY A 256 -1.26 -6.46 -2.44
CA GLY A 256 -1.12 -5.01 -2.37
C GLY A 256 -1.43 -4.47 -0.99
N PHE A 257 -0.62 -3.50 -0.55
CA PHE A 257 -0.78 -2.81 0.72
C PHE A 257 -0.85 -1.30 0.46
N GLY A 258 -1.99 -0.68 0.77
CA GLY A 258 -2.18 0.75 0.57
C GLY A 258 -1.64 1.53 1.77
N PHE A 259 -0.43 2.09 1.67
CA PHE A 259 0.17 2.85 2.77
C PHE A 259 -0.70 4.02 3.22
N SER A 260 -1.29 4.73 2.26
CA SER A 260 -2.24 5.81 2.52
C SER A 260 -3.46 5.33 3.32
N ARG A 261 -4.05 4.19 2.96
CA ARG A 261 -5.20 3.61 3.67
C ARG A 261 -4.84 3.02 5.03
N ALA A 262 -3.67 2.43 5.18
CA ALA A 262 -3.18 1.96 6.47
C ALA A 262 -2.96 3.14 7.42
N LEU A 263 -2.38 4.24 6.92
CA LEU A 263 -2.26 5.49 7.69
C LEU A 263 -3.64 6.05 8.07
N ALA A 264 -4.60 6.05 7.13
CA ALA A 264 -5.98 6.45 7.43
C ALA A 264 -6.59 5.60 8.55
N ALA A 265 -6.38 4.29 8.53
CA ALA A 265 -6.90 3.38 9.57
C ALA A 265 -6.25 3.64 10.93
N VAL A 266 -4.94 3.89 11.01
CA VAL A 266 -4.26 4.29 12.25
C VAL A 266 -4.89 5.55 12.83
N ILE A 267 -5.03 6.59 12.01
CA ILE A 267 -5.60 7.87 12.43
C ILE A 267 -7.06 7.68 12.88
N ALA A 268 -7.85 6.97 12.09
CA ALA A 268 -9.26 6.77 12.36
C ALA A 268 -9.53 5.95 13.61
N GLN A 269 -8.72 4.92 13.90
CA GLN A 269 -8.96 4.05 15.05
C GLN A 269 -8.39 4.63 16.35
N HIS A 270 -7.17 5.17 16.31
CA HIS A 270 -6.47 5.60 17.52
C HIS A 270 -6.71 7.05 17.90
N GLY A 271 -6.93 7.96 16.94
CA GLY A 271 -7.10 9.39 17.22
C GLY A 271 -8.29 9.68 18.12
N ASP A 272 -8.23 10.80 18.83
CA ASP A 272 -9.28 11.25 19.76
C ASP A 272 -9.67 12.72 19.48
N ASP A 273 -10.51 13.31 20.32
CA ASP A 273 -10.91 14.72 20.17
C ASP A 273 -9.73 15.70 20.39
N ARG A 274 -8.61 15.24 20.98
CA ARG A 274 -7.37 16.01 21.13
C ARG A 274 -6.42 15.84 19.95
N GLY A 275 -6.72 14.95 19.00
CA GLY A 275 -6.02 14.82 17.73
C GLY A 275 -5.42 13.44 17.50
N LEU A 276 -4.16 13.41 17.04
CA LEU A 276 -3.48 12.17 16.70
C LEU A 276 -3.04 11.42 17.95
N VAL A 277 -3.29 10.11 17.95
CA VAL A 277 -2.67 9.15 18.86
C VAL A 277 -1.99 8.11 17.98
N LEU A 278 -0.66 8.05 18.04
CA LEU A 278 0.13 7.28 17.08
C LEU A 278 0.81 6.09 17.75
N PRO A 279 0.84 4.92 17.09
CA PRO A 279 1.76 3.85 17.47
C PRO A 279 3.21 4.36 17.43
N PRO A 280 4.06 4.04 18.44
CA PRO A 280 5.44 4.52 18.49
C PRO A 280 6.26 4.19 17.24
N VAL A 281 5.92 3.09 16.56
CA VAL A 281 6.60 2.60 15.35
C VAL A 281 6.49 3.53 14.14
N ILE A 282 5.54 4.46 14.13
CA ILE A 282 5.38 5.46 13.06
C ILE A 282 5.31 6.91 13.59
N ALA A 283 5.55 7.14 14.89
CA ALA A 283 5.45 8.47 15.48
C ALA A 283 6.68 9.32 15.10
N PRO A 284 6.52 10.52 14.47
CA PRO A 284 7.63 11.41 14.14
C PRO A 284 8.46 11.85 15.35
N ALA A 285 7.79 12.01 16.49
CA ALA A 285 8.41 12.19 17.79
C ALA A 285 7.71 11.27 18.79
N GLN A 286 8.48 10.40 19.46
CA GLN A 286 7.94 9.51 20.49
C GLN A 286 7.85 10.20 21.86
N VAL A 287 8.79 11.10 22.15
CA VAL A 287 8.87 11.85 23.40
C VAL A 287 9.10 13.33 23.09
N VAL A 288 8.36 14.20 23.77
CA VAL A 288 8.57 15.65 23.73
C VAL A 288 8.94 16.11 25.13
N ILE A 289 10.11 16.75 25.27
CA ILE A 289 10.58 17.29 26.54
C ILE A 289 10.22 18.77 26.58
N ILE A 290 9.32 19.14 27.49
CA ILE A 290 8.85 20.52 27.67
C ILE A 290 9.37 21.04 29.02
N PRO A 291 10.47 21.80 29.05
CA PRO A 291 10.94 22.43 30.29
C PRO A 291 9.93 23.50 30.72
N ILE A 292 9.48 23.44 31.99
CA ILE A 292 8.60 24.43 32.60
C ILE A 292 9.47 25.28 33.55
N PRO A 293 9.94 26.46 33.11
CA PRO A 293 10.87 27.26 33.91
C PRO A 293 10.18 27.83 35.16
N PHE A 294 10.89 27.82 36.28
CA PHE A 294 10.54 28.53 37.51
C PHE A 294 11.59 29.60 37.80
N LYS A 295 11.15 30.73 38.36
CA LYS A 295 12.01 31.87 38.66
C LYS A 295 13.20 31.45 39.53
N GLY A 296 14.41 31.64 39.02
CA GLY A 296 15.67 31.30 39.71
C GLY A 296 16.15 29.86 39.51
N GLN A 297 15.43 29.03 38.76
CA GLN A 297 15.80 27.64 38.46
C GLN A 297 15.88 27.34 36.96
N GLU A 298 15.77 28.35 36.10
CA GLU A 298 15.67 28.21 34.65
C GLU A 298 16.86 27.42 34.08
N LYS A 299 18.08 27.76 34.49
CA LYS A 299 19.30 27.10 34.03
C LYS A 299 19.34 25.63 34.43
N GLN A 300 19.02 25.31 35.69
CA GLN A 300 19.03 23.93 36.18
C GLN A 300 18.00 23.06 35.46
N ILE A 301 16.80 23.60 35.21
CA ILE A 301 15.73 22.91 34.48
C ILE A 301 16.14 22.64 33.03
N GLN A 302 16.73 23.63 32.35
CA GLN A 302 17.20 23.47 30.98
C GLN A 302 18.36 22.47 30.88
N GLU A 303 19.34 22.53 31.77
CA GLU A 303 20.44 21.57 31.82
C GLU A 303 19.94 20.14 32.05
N TYR A 304 18.95 19.95 32.92
CA TYR A 304 18.36 18.64 33.15
C TYR A 304 17.58 18.15 31.92
N ALA A 305 16.77 19.01 31.30
CA ALA A 305 16.03 18.67 30.09
C ALA A 305 16.97 18.25 28.94
N SER A 306 18.09 18.97 28.75
CA SER A 306 19.12 18.61 27.77
C SER A 306 19.76 17.24 28.07
N LYS A 307 20.09 16.96 29.34
CA LYS A 307 20.60 15.64 29.73
C LYS A 307 19.63 14.52 29.38
N ILE A 308 18.33 14.70 29.65
CA ILE A 308 17.31 13.70 29.29
C ILE A 308 17.18 13.54 27.78
N LYS A 309 17.26 14.64 27.01
CA LYS A 309 17.27 14.59 25.55
C LYS A 309 18.44 13.76 25.02
N ASP A 310 19.64 13.99 25.55
CA ASP A 310 20.86 13.29 25.13
C ASP A 310 20.81 11.80 25.49
N MET A 311 20.15 11.42 26.60
CA MET A 311 19.93 10.02 26.97
C MET A 311 18.95 9.27 26.06
N LEU A 312 18.05 9.99 25.39
CA LEU A 312 16.99 9.43 24.54
C LEU A 312 17.31 9.51 23.03
N SER A 313 18.37 10.21 22.66
CA SER A 313 18.82 10.38 21.26
C SER A 313 19.72 9.22 20.84
#